data_AF-A0A1M6WQD5-F1
#
_entry.id   AF-A0A1M6WQD5-F1
#
_cell.length_a   1.000
_cell.length_b   1.000
_cell.length_c   1.000
_cell.angle_alpha   90.00
_cell.angle_beta   90.00
_cell.angle_gamma   90.00
#
_symmetry.space_group_name_H-M   'P 1'
#
loop_
_entity.id
_entity.type
_entity.pdbx_description
1 polymer ?
#
loop_
_entity_poly.entity_id
_entity_poly.type
_entity_poly.pdbx_seq_one_letter_code
_entity_poly.pdbx_strand_id
1 'polypeptide(L)' 'MKKVLVANVSSKVSEGGSSSGKRNVEFELTELNQHLADGWVIEKYDIVTNHIAYNFSIIYQLAK' A
#
# COMPACT_ATOMS: atom_id res chain seq x y z
N MET A 1 -0.12 13.01 18.92
CA MET A 1 0.19 13.70 17.64
C MET A 1 -0.39 12.88 16.49
N LYS A 2 -0.63 13.49 15.32
CA LYS A 2 -1.17 12.79 14.12
C LYS A 2 -0.24 12.97 12.91
N LYS A 3 -0.10 11.92 12.10
CA LYS A 3 0.69 11.90 10.87
C LYS A 3 -0.10 11.20 9.76
N VAL A 4 0.09 11.62 8.51
CA VAL A 4 -0.43 10.92 7.32
C VAL A 4 0.75 10.32 6.55
N LEU A 5 0.62 9.07 6.14
CA LEU A 5 1.57 8.36 5.29
C LEU A 5 0.86 7.89 4.02
N VAL A 6 1.47 8.11 2.85
CA VAL A 6 0.92 7.67 1.56
C VAL A 6 1.88 6.67 0.93
N ALA A 7 1.43 5.43 0.77
CA ALA A 7 2.15 4.37 0.09
C ALA A 7 1.61 4.21 -1.33
N ASN A 8 2.44 4.47 -2.34
CA ASN A 8 2.08 4.27 -3.75
C ASN A 8 2.53 2.88 -4.20
N VAL A 9 1.60 2.10 -4.70
CA VAL A 9 1.82 0.74 -5.13
C VAL A 9 1.52 0.64 -6.62
N SER A 10 2.55 0.32 -7.41
CA SER A 10 2.42 0.07 -8.84
C SER A 10 2.71 -1.38 -9.16
N SER A 11 1.72 -2.12 -9.68
CA SER A 11 1.97 -3.45 -10.21
C SER A 11 2.41 -3.35 -11.67
N LYS A 12 3.65 -3.76 -11.96
CA LYS A 12 4.07 -3.99 -13.34
C LYS A 12 3.50 -5.34 -13.76
N VAL A 13 2.48 -5.34 -14.61
CA VAL A 13 2.06 -6.56 -15.30
C VAL A 13 3.18 -6.94 -16.26
N SER A 14 4.03 -7.87 -15.86
CA SER A 14 4.94 -8.52 -16.80
C SER A 14 4.09 -9.19 -17.88
N GLU A 15 4.20 -8.74 -19.13
CA GLU A 15 3.42 -9.23 -20.29
C GLU A 15 3.70 -10.70 -20.68
N GLY A 16 4.42 -11.47 -19.86
CA GLY A 16 4.71 -12.87 -20.10
C GLY A 16 4.09 -13.77 -19.02
N GLY A 17 2.92 -14.35 -19.29
CA GLY A 17 2.38 -15.42 -18.43
C GLY A 17 0.87 -15.52 -18.46
N SER A 18 0.37 -16.30 -19.42
CA SER A 18 -1.02 -16.70 -19.57
C SER A 18 -1.61 -17.38 -18.33
N SER A 19 -2.94 -17.27 -18.22
CA SER A 19 -3.89 -18.16 -17.53
C SER A 19 -3.89 -18.22 -15.99
N SER A 20 -5.08 -17.94 -15.45
CA SER A 20 -5.63 -18.54 -14.22
C SER A 20 -4.88 -18.33 -12.90
N GLY A 21 -5.49 -17.53 -12.01
CA GLY A 21 -5.16 -17.53 -10.59
C GLY A 21 -5.09 -16.11 -10.05
N LYS A 22 -5.79 -15.85 -8.93
CA LYS A 22 -5.68 -14.61 -8.18
C LYS A 22 -4.19 -14.33 -7.92
N ARG A 23 -3.60 -13.39 -8.64
CA ARG A 23 -2.21 -13.00 -8.46
C ARG A 23 -2.15 -12.19 -7.17
N ASN A 24 -1.77 -12.84 -6.08
CA ASN A 24 -1.42 -12.13 -4.85
C ASN A 24 -0.10 -11.41 -5.10
N VAL A 25 -0.14 -10.08 -5.05
CA VAL A 25 1.07 -9.26 -5.08
C VAL A 25 1.30 -8.75 -3.67
N GLU A 26 2.39 -9.19 -3.06
CA GLU A 26 2.83 -8.74 -1.74
C GLU A 26 3.82 -7.58 -1.90
N PHE A 27 3.64 -6.53 -1.11
CA PHE A 27 4.52 -5.36 -1.10
C PHE A 27 4.98 -5.10 0.33
N GLU A 28 6.28 -4.88 0.50
CA GLU A 28 6.82 -4.44 1.78
C GLU A 28 6.74 -2.91 1.86
N LEU A 29 6.10 -2.39 2.91
CA LEU A 29 5.97 -0.95 3.15
C LEU A 29 6.98 -0.51 4.22
N THR A 30 8.25 -0.38 3.83
CA THR A 30 9.37 -0.11 4.76
C THR A 30 9.12 1.11 5.65
N GLU A 31 8.60 2.20 5.11
CA GLU A 31 8.33 3.43 5.88
C GLU A 31 7.18 3.24 6.89
N LEU A 32 6.14 2.49 6.52
CA LEU A 32 5.08 2.13 7.46
C LEU A 32 5.63 1.26 8.59
N ASN A 33 6.40 0.23 8.25
CA ASN A 33 7.01 -0.69 9.22
C ASN A 33 7.90 0.06 10.21
N GLN A 34 8.69 1.03 9.74
CA GLN A 34 9.51 1.87 10.62
C GLN A 34 8.63 2.68 11.59
N HIS A 35 7.56 3.31 11.13
CA HIS A 35 6.68 4.08 12.02
C HIS A 35 5.97 3.20 13.05
N LEU A 36 5.56 1.99 12.67
CA LEU A 36 4.99 1.03 13.61
C LEU A 36 6.02 0.61 14.67
N ALA A 37 7.28 0.36 14.27
CA ALA A 37 8.38 0.05 15.18
C ALA A 37 8.69 1.24 16.12
N ASP A 38 8.55 2.47 15.63
CA ASP A 38 8.70 3.70 16.42
C ASP A 38 7.50 3.94 17.38
N GLY A 39 6.51 3.04 17.43
CA GLY A 39 5.36 3.09 18.33
C GLY A 39 4.19 3.93 17.83
N TRP A 40 4.13 4.25 16.54
CA TRP A 40 2.92 4.81 15.95
C TRP A 40 1.86 3.72 15.73
N VAL A 41 0.60 4.08 15.84
CA VAL A 41 -0.54 3.19 15.58
C VAL A 41 -1.35 3.68 14.39
N ILE A 42 -1.87 2.76 13.58
CA ILE A 42 -2.78 3.07 12.48
C ILE A 42 -4.17 3.31 13.07
N GLU A 43 -4.66 4.55 13.02
CA GLU A 43 -6.04 4.89 13.41
C GLU A 43 -7.03 4.61 12.28
N LYS A 44 -6.62 4.91 11.04
CA LYS A 44 -7.46 4.79 9.84
C LYS A 44 -6.58 4.52 8.63
N TYR A 45 -7.12 3.82 7.65
CA TYR A 45 -6.54 3.75 6.32
C TYR A 45 -7.61 3.88 5.24
N ASP A 46 -7.18 4.27 4.04
CA ASP A 46 -8.02 4.30 2.84
C ASP A 46 -7.20 3.86 1.62
N ILE A 47 -7.86 3.27 0.62
CA ILE A 47 -7.22 2.81 -0.62
C ILE A 47 -7.81 3.59 -1.78
N VAL A 48 -6.98 4.41 -2.41
CA VAL A 48 -7.34 5.18 -3.59
C VAL A 48 -6.84 4.45 -4.81
N THR A 49 -7.75 4.02 -5.66
CA THR A 49 -7.45 3.36 -6.94
C THR A 49 -7.96 4.22 -8.09
N ASN A 50 -7.25 4.20 -9.22
CA ASN A 50 -7.76 4.73 -10.48
C ASN A 50 -8.15 3.52 -11.36
N HIS A 51 -9.40 3.47 -11.80
CA HIS A 51 -10.00 2.36 -12.56
C HIS A 51 -9.24 1.98 -13.85
N ILE A 52 -8.30 2.81 -14.29
CA ILE A 52 -7.56 2.68 -15.55
C ILE A 52 -6.16 2.07 -15.37
N ALA A 53 -5.65 1.93 -14.13
CA ALA A 53 -4.27 1.47 -13.89
C ALA A 53 -4.17 0.44 -12.76
N TYR A 54 -3.20 -0.47 -12.88
CA TYR A 54 -2.76 -1.39 -11.81
C TYR A 54 -1.98 -0.68 -10.68
N ASN A 55 -2.32 0.59 -10.45
CA ASN A 55 -1.71 1.47 -9.48
C ASN A 55 -2.78 1.83 -8.44
N PHE A 56 -2.43 1.70 -7.17
CA PHE A 56 -3.25 2.18 -6.08
C PHE A 56 -2.36 2.85 -5.04
N SER A 57 -2.94 3.78 -4.31
CA SER A 57 -2.31 4.43 -3.17
C SER A 57 -3.03 3.99 -1.90
N ILE A 58 -2.28 3.61 -0.87
CA ILE A 58 -2.83 3.41 0.47
C ILE A 58 -2.46 4.63 1.31
N ILE A 59 -3.47 5.26 1.91
CA ILE A 59 -3.31 6.41 2.80
C ILE A 59 -3.51 5.92 4.22
N TYR A 60 -2.50 6.06 5.08
CA TYR A 60 -2.57 5.72 6.50
C TYR A 60 -2.61 6.99 7.34
N GLN A 61 -3.53 7.02 8.31
CA GLN A 61 -3.54 8.00 9.39
C GLN A 61 -2.93 7.34 10.63
N LEU A 62 -1.81 7.86 11.06
CA LEU A 62 -1.04 7.38 12.19
C LEU A 62 -1.22 8.32 13.39
N ALA A 63 -1.29 7.75 14.59
CA ALA A 63 -1.26 8.50 15.85
C ALA A 63 -0.19 7.97 16.80
N LYS A 64 0.28 8.85 17.69
CA LYS A 64 1.25 8.57 18.74
C LYS A 64 1.01 9.46 19.95
#